data_AF-A0A3B5N0C6-F1
#
_entry.id   AF-A0A3B5N0C6-F1
#
_cell.length_a   1.000
_cell.length_b   1.000
_cell.length_c   1.000
_cell.angle_alpha   90.00
_cell.angle_beta   90.00
_cell.angle_gamma   90.00
#
_symmetry.space_group_name_H-M   'P 1'
#
loop_
_entity.id
_entity.type
_entity.pdbx_description
1 polymer ?
#
loop_
_entity_poly.entity_id
_entity_poly.type
_entity_poly.pdbx_seq_one_letter_code
_entity_poly.pdbx_strand_id
1 'polypeptide(L)'
;MQMRKKQTAKQRKTEETTEVQEFVVEKIIRRRIFNGRVEYFLKWKGFTDAENTWEPEDNLDCPGLIEEFLRDAHLPREAEEDVLKPDDESDAPTDLSTYLEPECIIGSTDRKGELMFLVKWKNSDEVALMPAREASARCPQVVIDFYEQKLTWHCGEGEQ
;
A
#
# COMPACT_ATOMS: atom_id res chain seq x y z
N MET A 1 -14.60 21.50 7.24
CA MET A 1 -14.05 20.19 7.66
C MET A 1 -12.58 20.42 7.96
N GLN A 2 -12.09 20.01 9.12
CA GLN A 2 -10.75 20.36 9.67
C GLN A 2 -9.92 19.08 9.85
N MET A 3 -8.60 19.14 9.65
CA MET A 3 -7.66 18.00 9.66
C MET A 3 -6.34 18.32 10.33
N ARG A 4 -5.55 17.31 10.66
CA ARG A 4 -4.33 17.48 11.44
C ARG A 4 -3.11 17.09 10.62
N LYS A 5 -2.33 18.07 10.14
CA LYS A 5 -1.08 17.83 9.35
C LYS A 5 0.12 17.77 10.30
N LYS A 6 0.90 16.69 10.27
CA LYS A 6 2.20 16.58 10.96
C LYS A 6 3.32 16.62 9.93
N GLN A 7 4.14 17.67 9.93
CA GLN A 7 5.31 17.77 9.05
C GLN A 7 6.48 16.96 9.61
N THR A 8 7.08 16.09 8.79
CA THR A 8 8.40 15.49 9.06
C THR A 8 9.48 16.20 8.26
N ALA A 9 10.18 17.13 8.90
CA ALA A 9 11.43 17.72 8.40
C ALA A 9 12.64 16.93 8.92
N LYS A 10 13.68 16.83 8.09
CA LYS A 10 14.89 16.02 8.33
C LYS A 10 15.81 16.69 9.39
N GLN A 11 15.99 15.99 10.52
CA GLN A 11 17.08 16.03 11.52
C GLN A 11 17.34 17.31 12.36
N ARG A 12 17.07 17.24 13.68
CA ARG A 12 18.04 17.18 14.81
C ARG A 12 17.31 17.36 16.15
N LYS A 13 17.70 16.55 17.14
CA LYS A 13 17.31 16.49 18.56
C LYS A 13 16.85 17.84 19.15
N THR A 14 15.57 17.96 19.54
CA THR A 14 15.02 18.72 20.69
C THR A 14 13.54 18.32 20.86
N GLU A 15 13.09 18.14 22.10
CA GLU A 15 11.68 17.87 22.44
C GLU A 15 10.79 19.00 21.93
N GLU A 16 9.99 18.73 20.90
CA GLU A 16 9.13 19.73 20.28
C GLU A 16 7.69 19.21 20.33
N THR A 17 6.90 19.84 21.20
CA THR A 17 5.43 19.72 21.25
C THR A 17 4.88 19.84 19.84
N THR A 18 4.41 18.72 19.27
CA THR A 18 3.85 18.68 17.92
C THR A 18 2.57 19.47 17.91
N GLU A 19 2.61 20.72 17.43
CA GLU A 19 1.42 21.52 17.22
C GLU A 19 0.55 20.84 16.16
N VAL A 20 -0.63 20.44 16.59
CA VAL A 20 -1.60 19.72 15.76
C VAL A 20 -2.41 20.76 14.99
N GLN A 21 -2.06 21.00 13.73
CA GLN A 21 -2.68 22.06 12.94
C GLN A 21 -3.79 21.58 12.00
N GLU A 22 -4.94 22.23 12.18
CA GLU A 22 -6.26 22.27 11.51
C GLU A 22 -6.38 22.62 10.00
N PHE A 23 -6.40 21.70 9.02
CA PHE A 23 -6.52 22.01 7.58
C PHE A 23 -7.80 21.46 6.93
N VAL A 24 -8.32 22.17 5.91
CA VAL A 24 -9.55 21.75 5.24
C VAL A 24 -9.23 20.83 4.05
N VAL A 25 -9.84 19.64 4.02
CA VAL A 25 -9.76 18.73 2.86
C VAL A 25 -10.80 19.15 1.84
N GLU A 26 -10.36 19.26 0.60
CA GLU A 26 -11.19 19.51 -0.58
C GLU A 26 -11.65 18.18 -1.18
N LYS A 27 -10.75 17.21 -1.36
CA LYS A 27 -11.07 15.91 -1.97
C LYS A 27 -10.08 14.82 -1.56
N ILE A 28 -10.54 13.58 -1.47
CA ILE A 28 -9.68 12.40 -1.40
C ILE A 28 -9.34 11.97 -2.83
N ILE A 29 -8.05 11.91 -3.15
CA ILE A 29 -7.56 11.62 -4.50
C ILE A 29 -7.24 10.13 -4.65
N ARG A 30 -6.60 9.53 -3.63
CA ARG A 30 -6.20 8.12 -3.63
C ARG A 30 -6.25 7.53 -2.22
N ARG A 31 -6.24 6.20 -2.15
CA ARG A 31 -6.10 5.40 -0.93
C ARG A 31 -4.98 4.39 -1.15
N ARG A 32 -4.19 4.09 -0.12
CA ARG A 32 -3.21 2.98 -0.12
C ARG A 32 -3.15 2.32 1.26
N ILE A 33 -2.60 1.12 1.32
CA ILE A 33 -2.23 0.47 2.58
C ILE A 33 -0.70 0.54 2.71
N PHE A 34 -0.20 1.26 3.70
CA PHE A 34 1.22 1.40 3.98
C PHE A 34 1.53 0.99 5.41
N ASN A 35 2.48 0.05 5.60
CA ASN A 35 2.82 -0.53 6.91
C ASN A 35 1.60 -1.06 7.70
N GLY A 36 0.61 -1.63 7.00
CA GLY A 36 -0.61 -2.16 7.63
C GLY A 36 -1.59 -1.09 8.12
N ARG A 37 -1.40 0.18 7.73
CA ARG A 37 -2.33 1.28 8.00
C ARG A 37 -2.87 1.83 6.69
N VAL A 38 -4.15 2.21 6.70
CA VAL A 38 -4.77 2.89 5.57
C VAL A 38 -4.32 4.35 5.57
N GLU A 39 -3.81 4.80 4.43
CA GLU A 39 -3.45 6.19 4.17
C GLU A 39 -4.24 6.72 2.97
N TYR A 40 -4.63 7.99 3.03
CA TYR A 40 -5.33 8.68 1.96
C TYR A 40 -4.51 9.85 1.43
N PHE A 41 -4.47 9.99 0.11
CA PHE A 41 -3.84 11.12 -0.56
C PHE A 41 -4.86 12.25 -0.70
N LEU A 42 -4.64 13.35 0.02
CA LEU A 42 -5.62 14.43 0.15
C LEU A 42 -5.28 15.62 -0.73
N LYS A 43 -6.31 16.19 -1.36
CA LYS A 43 -6.32 17.54 -1.91
C LYS A 43 -6.75 18.51 -0.82
N TRP A 44 -5.86 19.44 -0.47
CA TRP A 44 -6.12 20.47 0.55
C TRP A 44 -6.80 21.69 -0.06
N LYS A 45 -7.87 22.17 0.58
CA LYS A 45 -8.61 23.35 0.10
C LYS A 45 -7.75 24.60 0.22
N GLY A 46 -7.58 25.31 -0.90
CA GLY A 46 -6.80 26.55 -0.96
C GLY A 46 -5.29 26.34 -1.14
N PHE A 47 -4.84 25.09 -1.28
CA PHE A 47 -3.46 24.75 -1.62
C PHE A 47 -3.38 24.14 -3.02
N THR A 48 -2.20 24.14 -3.63
CA THR A 48 -1.98 23.52 -4.95
C THR A 48 -1.84 22.01 -4.82
N ASP A 49 -1.93 21.29 -5.95
CA ASP A 49 -1.80 19.82 -5.96
C ASP A 49 -0.41 19.33 -5.52
N ALA A 50 0.59 20.22 -5.54
CA ALA A 50 1.93 19.94 -5.06
C ALA A 50 1.99 19.77 -3.53
N GLU A 51 1.00 20.30 -2.81
CA GLU A 51 0.91 20.23 -1.34
C GLU A 51 0.13 19.01 -0.85
N ASN A 52 -0.35 18.18 -1.77
CA ASN A 52 -1.10 16.98 -1.45
C ASN A 52 -0.21 16.00 -0.67
N THR A 53 -0.74 15.44 0.42
CA THR A 53 -0.01 14.55 1.32
C THR A 53 -0.78 13.27 1.56
N TRP A 54 -0.04 12.21 1.90
CA TRP A 54 -0.61 10.96 2.41
C TRP A 54 -0.83 11.12 3.91
N GLU A 55 -2.07 11.04 4.35
CA GLU A 55 -2.45 11.11 5.77
C GLU A 55 -3.08 9.78 6.19
N PRO A 56 -2.72 9.23 7.37
CA PRO A 56 -3.35 8.03 7.90
C PRO A 56 -4.84 8.26 8.17
N GLU A 57 -5.64 7.21 8.10
CA GLU A 57 -7.08 7.26 8.44
C GLU A 57 -7.32 7.86 9.83
N ASP A 58 -6.46 7.55 10.80
CA ASP A 58 -6.50 8.10 12.17
C ASP A 58 -6.41 9.65 12.22
N ASN A 59 -5.85 10.30 11.18
CA ASN A 59 -5.76 11.75 11.08
C ASN A 59 -6.98 12.39 10.39
N LEU A 60 -7.89 11.59 9.82
CA LEU A 60 -9.02 12.06 9.03
C LEU A 60 -10.31 12.10 9.86
N ASP A 61 -10.80 13.31 10.12
CA ASP A 61 -12.13 13.51 10.71
C ASP A 61 -13.14 13.93 9.62
N CYS A 62 -13.26 13.12 8.56
CA CYS A 62 -14.18 13.36 7.45
C CYS A 62 -14.83 12.08 6.90
N PRO A 63 -15.64 11.38 7.71
CA PRO A 63 -16.27 10.12 7.28
C PRO A 63 -17.09 10.27 5.99
N GLY A 64 -17.71 11.43 5.74
CA GLY A 64 -18.47 11.67 4.52
C GLY A 64 -17.62 11.70 3.24
N LEU A 65 -16.42 12.28 3.27
CA LEU A 65 -15.52 12.29 2.10
C LEU A 65 -14.91 10.91 1.86
N ILE A 66 -14.63 10.19 2.94
CA ILE A 66 -14.16 8.79 2.88
C ILE A 66 -15.25 7.92 2.27
N GLU A 67 -16.49 8.05 2.72
CA GLU A 67 -17.63 7.29 2.20
C GLU A 67 -17.89 7.56 0.71
N GLU A 68 -17.88 8.83 0.31
CA GLU A 68 -18.02 9.22 -1.11
C GLU A 68 -16.90 8.60 -1.96
N PHE A 69 -15.65 8.70 -1.51
CA PHE A 69 -14.52 8.11 -2.22
C PHE A 69 -14.62 6.58 -2.33
N LEU A 70 -14.99 5.89 -1.25
CA LEU A 70 -15.15 4.43 -1.25
C LEU A 70 -16.32 3.99 -2.14
N ARG A 71 -17.42 4.76 -2.15
CA ARG A 71 -18.59 4.52 -3.02
C ARG A 71 -18.21 4.64 -4.49
N ASP A 72 -17.51 5.70 -4.88
CA ASP A 72 -17.06 5.92 -6.25
C ASP A 72 -16.01 4.89 -6.70
N ALA A 73 -15.15 4.45 -5.78
CA ALA A 73 -14.14 3.42 -6.04
C ALA A 73 -14.67 1.98 -5.93
N HIS A 74 -15.94 1.78 -5.57
CA HIS A 74 -16.54 0.47 -5.29
C HIS A 74 -15.75 -0.37 -4.26
N LEU A 75 -15.14 0.26 -3.26
CA LEU A 75 -14.35 -0.40 -2.22
C LEU A 75 -15.17 -0.59 -0.93
N PRO A 76 -15.22 -1.80 -0.34
CA PRO A 76 -15.84 -2.01 0.97
C PRO A 76 -15.03 -1.29 2.06
N ARG A 77 -15.74 -0.70 3.03
CA ARG A 77 -15.12 -0.09 4.21
C ARG A 77 -14.61 -1.22 5.11
N GLU A 78 -13.29 -1.33 5.24
CA GLU A 78 -12.64 -2.32 6.13
C GLU A 78 -12.71 -1.83 7.58
N ALA A 79 -13.91 -1.67 8.13
CA ALA A 79 -14.10 -1.33 9.55
C ALA A 79 -15.46 -1.79 10.07
N GLU A 80 -15.64 -3.10 10.22
CA GLU A 80 -16.49 -3.67 11.28
C GLU A 80 -16.21 -5.16 11.49
N GLU A 81 -15.31 -5.42 12.45
CA GLU A 81 -15.15 -6.72 13.11
C GLU A 81 -16.25 -6.81 14.19
N ASP A 82 -17.47 -7.23 13.84
CA ASP A 82 -18.40 -7.82 14.82
C ASP A 82 -19.34 -8.86 14.16
N VAL A 83 -18.96 -10.12 14.35
CA VAL A 83 -19.77 -11.36 14.46
C VAL A 83 -21.07 -11.47 13.64
N LEU A 84 -21.08 -12.40 12.67
CA LEU A 84 -21.90 -13.63 12.67
C LEU A 84 -21.41 -14.59 11.55
N LYS A 85 -21.21 -15.88 11.90
CA LYS A 85 -20.74 -16.96 10.99
C LYS A 85 -21.89 -17.61 10.19
N PRO A 86 -21.58 -18.69 9.45
CA PRO A 86 -21.81 -18.83 8.01
C PRO A 86 -23.25 -19.27 7.68
N ASP A 87 -23.67 -19.06 6.44
CA ASP A 87 -24.34 -20.07 5.61
C ASP A 87 -24.83 -19.39 4.33
N ASP A 88 -24.74 -20.15 3.25
CA ASP A 88 -25.31 -19.94 1.92
C ASP A 88 -24.42 -19.28 0.83
N GLU A 89 -24.46 -19.95 -0.31
CA GLU A 89 -23.60 -19.85 -1.48
C GLU A 89 -23.96 -18.65 -2.37
N SER A 90 -23.04 -18.29 -3.26
CA SER A 90 -23.27 -17.51 -4.49
C SER A 90 -23.57 -16.01 -4.32
N ASP A 91 -22.53 -15.17 -4.28
CA ASP A 91 -21.87 -14.64 -5.49
C ASP A 91 -20.68 -13.76 -5.04
N ALA A 92 -19.47 -14.15 -5.41
CA ALA A 92 -18.25 -13.53 -4.92
C ALA A 92 -18.10 -12.11 -5.49
N PRO A 93 -17.84 -11.06 -4.67
CA PRO A 93 -17.33 -9.81 -5.20
C PRO A 93 -15.84 -10.01 -5.51
N THR A 94 -15.58 -10.51 -6.72
CA THR A 94 -14.48 -10.17 -7.61
C THR A 94 -13.38 -9.33 -6.95
N ASP A 95 -12.51 -10.03 -6.21
CA ASP A 95 -11.28 -9.52 -5.65
C ASP A 95 -10.45 -8.87 -6.75
N LEU A 96 -10.38 -7.54 -6.79
CA LEU A 96 -9.59 -6.80 -7.79
C LEU A 96 -8.09 -7.18 -7.74
N SER A 97 -7.61 -7.82 -6.66
CA SER A 97 -6.26 -8.40 -6.57
C SER A 97 -6.07 -9.62 -7.49
N THR A 98 -7.14 -10.24 -7.97
CA THR A 98 -7.07 -11.31 -8.98
C THR A 98 -6.90 -10.80 -10.41
N TYR A 99 -7.17 -9.52 -10.67
CA TYR A 99 -7.13 -8.94 -12.03
C TYR A 99 -5.92 -8.06 -12.32
N LEU A 100 -5.17 -7.68 -11.29
CA LEU A 100 -3.92 -6.95 -11.48
C LEU A 100 -2.82 -7.93 -11.90
N GLU A 101 -2.38 -7.82 -13.15
CA GLU A 101 -1.23 -8.58 -13.64
C GLU A 101 0.06 -8.04 -13.00
N PRO A 102 0.90 -8.89 -12.38
CA PRO A 102 2.19 -8.46 -11.88
C PRO A 102 3.10 -8.05 -13.04
N GLU A 103 3.78 -6.91 -12.88
CA GLU A 103 4.77 -6.41 -13.83
C GLU A 103 6.13 -7.05 -13.57
N CYS A 104 6.64 -6.94 -12.33
CA CYS A 104 7.92 -7.53 -11.93
C CYS A 104 8.07 -7.63 -10.41
N ILE A 105 8.98 -8.49 -9.96
CA ILE A 105 9.49 -8.45 -8.58
C ILE A 105 10.70 -7.52 -8.55
N ILE A 106 10.61 -6.43 -7.79
CA ILE A 106 11.68 -5.43 -7.69
C ILE A 106 12.76 -5.82 -6.67
N GLY A 107 12.43 -6.72 -5.73
CA GLY A 107 13.33 -7.09 -4.66
C GLY A 107 12.78 -8.18 -3.76
N SER A 108 13.66 -8.68 -2.90
CA SER A 108 13.36 -9.69 -1.89
C SER A 108 13.89 -9.23 -0.53
N THR A 109 13.18 -9.56 0.54
CA THR A 109 13.59 -9.29 1.92
C THR A 109 13.24 -10.48 2.82
N ASP A 110 13.95 -10.60 3.94
CA ASP A 110 13.62 -11.57 4.99
C ASP A 110 12.80 -10.89 6.08
N ARG A 111 11.68 -11.51 6.47
CA ARG A 111 10.89 -11.09 7.63
C ARG A 111 10.69 -12.29 8.54
N LYS A 112 11.44 -12.34 9.65
CA LYS A 112 11.39 -13.44 10.64
C LYS A 112 11.71 -14.81 10.02
N GLY A 113 12.64 -14.89 9.06
CA GLY A 113 12.99 -16.14 8.37
C GLY A 113 12.05 -16.50 7.22
N GLU A 114 11.07 -15.65 6.91
CA GLU A 114 10.18 -15.82 5.76
C GLU A 114 10.61 -14.89 4.63
N LEU A 115 10.82 -15.48 3.45
CA LEU A 115 11.14 -14.75 2.22
C LEU A 115 9.91 -14.00 1.71
N MET A 116 10.06 -12.67 1.59
CA MET A 116 9.05 -11.77 1.05
C MET A 116 9.56 -11.14 -0.24
N PHE A 117 8.68 -11.02 -1.24
CA PHE A 117 8.92 -10.28 -2.47
C PHE A 117 8.23 -8.93 -2.45
N LEU A 118 8.86 -7.94 -3.07
CA LEU A 118 8.27 -6.66 -3.41
C LEU A 118 7.77 -6.76 -4.86
N VAL A 119 6.45 -6.83 -5.06
CA VAL A 119 5.81 -7.01 -6.37
C VAL A 119 5.27 -5.67 -6.86
N LYS A 120 5.65 -5.26 -8.07
CA LYS A 120 5.06 -4.12 -8.79
C LYS A 120 3.99 -4.62 -9.75
N TRP A 121 2.84 -3.95 -9.78
CA TRP A 121 1.70 -4.32 -10.63
C TRP A 121 1.65 -3.50 -11.93
N LYS A 122 1.17 -4.08 -13.03
CA LYS A 122 1.03 -3.35 -14.29
C LYS A 122 0.01 -2.21 -14.14
N ASN A 123 0.28 -1.10 -14.83
CA ASN A 123 -0.56 0.11 -14.81
C ASN A 123 -0.71 0.76 -13.43
N SER A 124 0.16 0.41 -12.48
CA SER A 124 0.20 0.97 -11.15
C SER A 124 1.65 1.18 -10.71
N ASP A 125 1.91 2.28 -9.99
CA ASP A 125 3.18 2.47 -9.28
C ASP A 125 3.14 1.85 -7.87
N GLU A 126 2.10 1.07 -7.59
CA GLU A 126 1.95 0.37 -6.32
C GLU A 126 2.87 -0.85 -6.24
N VAL A 127 3.50 -0.97 -5.08
CA VAL A 127 4.37 -2.09 -4.74
C VAL A 127 3.79 -2.76 -3.49
N ALA A 128 3.57 -4.06 -3.57
CA ALA A 128 3.07 -4.87 -2.47
C ALA A 128 4.14 -5.82 -1.93
N LEU A 129 4.15 -6.05 -0.61
CA LEU A 129 4.94 -7.12 0.00
C LEU A 129 4.14 -8.42 -0.05
N MET A 130 4.64 -9.42 -0.77
CA MET A 130 3.97 -10.72 -0.93
C MET A 130 4.87 -11.85 -0.43
N PRO A 131 4.35 -12.82 0.36
CA PRO A 131 5.11 -14.01 0.70
C PRO A 131 5.58 -14.75 -0.55
N ALA A 132 6.80 -15.28 -0.54
CA ALA A 132 7.34 -15.98 -1.71
C ALA A 132 6.46 -17.17 -2.15
N ARG A 133 5.81 -17.83 -1.19
CA ARG A 133 4.85 -18.92 -1.45
C ARG A 133 3.66 -18.45 -2.28
N GLU A 134 3.10 -17.30 -1.94
CA GLU A 134 1.93 -16.75 -2.63
C GLU A 134 2.30 -16.22 -4.02
N ALA A 135 3.43 -15.52 -4.14
CA ALA A 135 3.92 -15.05 -5.45
C ALA A 135 4.19 -16.22 -6.40
N SER A 136 4.77 -17.31 -5.91
CA SER A 136 5.03 -18.51 -6.71
C SER A 136 3.75 -19.20 -7.16
N ALA A 137 2.69 -19.14 -6.34
CA ALA A 137 1.39 -19.71 -6.69
C ALA A 137 0.62 -18.84 -7.71
N ARG A 138 0.65 -17.51 -7.54
CA ARG A 138 -0.09 -16.57 -8.40
C ARG A 138 0.61 -16.26 -9.72
N CYS A 139 1.93 -16.09 -9.69
CA CYS A 139 2.71 -15.57 -10.82
C CYS A 139 4.11 -16.21 -10.93
N PRO A 140 4.18 -17.53 -11.16
CA PRO A 140 5.44 -18.27 -11.16
C PRO A 140 6.45 -17.75 -12.19
N GLN A 141 6.01 -17.30 -13.37
CA GLN A 141 6.91 -16.78 -14.40
C GLN A 141 7.66 -15.53 -13.93
N VAL A 142 6.96 -14.60 -13.27
CA VAL A 142 7.59 -13.38 -12.73
C VAL A 142 8.62 -13.71 -11.64
N VAL A 143 8.36 -14.76 -10.84
CA VAL A 143 9.31 -15.26 -9.84
C VAL A 143 10.54 -15.87 -10.48
N ILE A 144 10.36 -16.67 -11.54
CA ILE A 144 11.46 -17.27 -12.30
C ILE A 144 12.33 -16.17 -12.91
N ASP A 145 11.73 -15.23 -13.64
CA ASP A 145 12.43 -14.11 -14.28
C ASP A 145 13.28 -13.34 -13.27
N PHE A 146 12.75 -13.09 -12.06
CA PHE A 146 13.47 -12.42 -10.99
C PHE A 146 14.74 -13.18 -10.56
N TYR A 147 14.66 -14.49 -10.44
CA TYR A 147 15.82 -15.30 -10.07
C TYR A 147 16.81 -15.44 -11.22
N GLU A 148 16.34 -15.62 -12.45
CA GLU A 148 17.19 -15.71 -13.65
C GLU A 148 18.04 -14.44 -13.84
N GLN A 149 17.46 -13.26 -13.61
CA GLN A 149 18.20 -12.00 -13.67
C GLN A 149 19.27 -11.86 -12.58
N LYS A 150 19.13 -12.54 -11.44
CA LYS A 150 20.06 -12.48 -10.32
C LYS A 150 21.06 -13.64 -10.28
N LEU A 151 20.86 -14.66 -11.10
CA LEU A 151 21.78 -15.79 -11.23
C LEU A 151 23.10 -15.30 -11.82
N THR A 152 24.15 -15.34 -11.00
CA THR A 152 25.53 -15.10 -11.42
C THR A 152 26.30 -16.39 -11.31
N TRP A 153 26.87 -16.84 -12.43
CA TRP A 153 27.69 -18.06 -12.48
C TRP A 153 29.15 -17.68 -12.31
N HIS A 154 29.73 -18.01 -11.16
CA HIS A 154 31.17 -17.99 -10.98
C HIS A 154 31.72 -19.38 -11.34
N CYS A 155 32.20 -19.54 -12.57
CA CYS A 155 33.02 -20.70 -12.92
C CYS A 155 34.40 -20.45 -12.28
N GLY A 156 34.78 -21.27 -11.30
CA GLY A 156 36.07 -21.14 -10.62
C GLY A 156 37.21 -21.15 -11.65
N GLU A 157 37.99 -20.08 -11.69
CA GLU A 157 39.26 -20.10 -12.40
C GLU A 157 40.12 -21.21 -11.80
N GLY A 158 40.60 -22.09 -12.68
CA GLY A 158 41.28 -23.32 -12.33
C GLY A 158 42.40 -23.12 -11.31
N GLU A 159 42.37 -23.96 -10.28
CA GLU A 159 43.55 -24.22 -9.47
C GLU A 159 44.62 -24.86 -10.37
N GLN A 160 45.78 -24.22 -10.38
CA GLN A 160 47.01 -24.59 -11.10
C GLN A 160 47.63 -25.87 -10.55
#